data_AF-A0A7G9ZE94-F1
#
_entry.id   AF-A0A7G9ZE94-F1
#
_cell.length_a   1.000
_cell.length_b   1.000
_cell.length_c   1.000
_cell.angle_alpha   90.00
_cell.angle_beta   90.00
_cell.angle_gamma   90.00
#
_symmetry.space_group_name_H-M   'P 1'
#
loop_
_entity.id
_entity.type
_entity.pdbx_description
1 polymer ?
#
loop_
_entity_poly.entity_id
_entity_poly.type
_entity_poly.pdbx_seq_one_letter_code
_entity_poly.pdbx_strand_id
1 'polypeptide(L)'
;AFSAIGNIEGQWKVAGHELTSLSEQMLVSCDTNDFGCEGGLMDDAFKWIVSSNKGNVFTEQSYPYASGGGNVPTCDKSGKVVGAKIRDHVDLPEDENAIA
;
A
#
# COMPACT_ATOMS: atom_id res chain seq x y z
N ALA A 1 6.31 2.34 -0.32
CA ALA A 1 5.33 1.69 -1.21
C ALA A 1 5.41 0.15 -1.19
N PHE A 2 6.38 -0.49 -1.88
CA PHE A 2 6.47 -1.96 -1.98
C PHE A 2 6.44 -2.71 -0.63
N SER A 3 7.17 -2.23 0.39
CA SER A 3 7.14 -2.83 1.74
C SER A 3 5.72 -2.83 2.35
N ALA A 4 5.03 -1.69 2.30
CA ALA A 4 3.67 -1.56 2.82
C ALA A 4 2.68 -2.44 2.03
N ILE A 5 2.77 -2.46 0.69
CA ILE A 5 1.87 -3.28 -0.14
C ILE A 5 2.11 -4.77 0.09
N GLY A 6 3.35 -5.25 0.05
CA GLY A 6 3.67 -6.66 0.31
C GLY A 6 3.26 -7.11 1.71
N ASN A 7 3.38 -6.23 2.73
CA ASN A 7 2.82 -6.50 4.05
C ASN A 7 1.29 -6.71 3.98
N ILE A 8 0.56 -5.82 3.32
CA ILE A 8 -0.91 -5.94 3.19
C ILE A 8 -1.30 -7.19 2.42
N GLU A 9 -0.60 -7.54 1.33
CA GLU A 9 -0.84 -8.79 0.59
C GLU A 9 -0.71 -10.02 1.50
N GLY A 10 0.36 -10.07 2.29
CA GLY A 10 0.60 -11.13 3.26
C GLY A 10 -0.49 -11.20 4.33
N GLN A 11 -0.81 -10.07 4.97
CA GLN A 11 -1.86 -9.99 5.99
C GLN A 11 -3.24 -10.35 5.42
N TRP A 12 -3.54 -9.94 4.19
CA TRP A 12 -4.79 -10.26 3.51
C TRP A 12 -4.93 -11.76 3.25
N LYS A 13 -3.86 -12.42 2.82
CA LYS A 13 -3.84 -13.88 2.66
C LYS A 13 -3.98 -14.60 4.00
N VAL A 14 -3.26 -14.17 5.03
CA VAL A 14 -3.35 -14.74 6.40
C VAL A 14 -4.76 -14.59 6.98
N ALA A 15 -5.47 -13.51 6.65
CA ALA A 15 -6.86 -13.31 7.05
C ALA A 15 -7.87 -14.25 6.33
N GLY A 16 -7.42 -15.11 5.41
CA GLY A 16 -8.23 -16.13 4.75
C GLY A 16 -8.76 -15.74 3.36
N HIS A 17 -8.30 -14.63 2.80
CA HIS A 17 -8.64 -14.22 1.44
C HIS A 17 -7.73 -14.89 0.40
N GLU A 18 -8.04 -14.69 -0.88
CA GLU A 18 -7.14 -15.12 -1.96
C GLU A 18 -5.89 -14.24 -2.02
N LEU A 19 -4.76 -14.87 -2.38
CA LEU A 19 -3.51 -14.13 -2.55
C LEU A 19 -3.67 -13.24 -3.77
N THR A 20 -3.74 -11.93 -3.53
CA THR A 20 -4.09 -10.92 -4.54
C THR A 20 -2.93 -9.96 -4.64
N SER A 21 -2.40 -9.74 -5.84
CA SER A 21 -1.39 -8.71 -6.05
C SER A 21 -2.04 -7.31 -6.01
N LEU A 22 -1.43 -6.42 -5.24
CA LEU A 22 -1.93 -5.10 -4.90
C LEU A 22 -1.02 -4.00 -5.45
N SER A 23 -1.56 -2.80 -5.62
CA SER A 23 -0.91 -1.73 -6.38
C SER A 23 0.02 -0.87 -5.53
N GLU A 24 1.32 -0.90 -5.82
CA GLU A 24 2.26 0.10 -5.32
C GLU A 24 2.05 1.47 -5.94
N GLN A 25 1.61 1.50 -7.20
CA GLN A 25 1.38 2.76 -7.92
C GLN A 25 0.32 3.63 -7.23
N MET A 26 -0.67 3.01 -6.58
CA MET A 26 -1.63 3.71 -5.75
C MET A 26 -0.93 4.59 -4.71
N LEU A 27 0.07 4.05 -4.00
CA LEU A 27 0.81 4.83 -3.00
C LEU A 27 1.72 5.84 -3.68
N VAL A 28 2.51 5.41 -4.67
CA VAL A 28 3.50 6.27 -5.34
C VAL A 28 2.86 7.51 -5.98
N SER A 29 1.67 7.37 -6.57
CA SER A 29 0.98 8.47 -7.25
C SER A 29 0.00 9.25 -6.38
N CYS A 30 -0.65 8.61 -5.41
CA CYS A 30 -1.79 9.22 -4.70
C CYS A 30 -1.53 9.53 -3.23
N ASP A 31 -0.54 8.89 -2.61
CA ASP A 31 -0.19 9.21 -1.24
C ASP A 31 0.41 10.62 -1.19
N THR A 32 -0.24 11.49 -0.41
CA THR A 32 0.18 12.88 -0.23
C THR A 32 1.00 13.09 1.05
N ASN A 33 1.15 12.05 1.87
CA ASN A 33 2.00 12.06 3.06
C ASN A 33 3.45 11.66 2.71
N ASP A 34 3.62 10.85 1.67
CA ASP A 34 4.91 10.41 1.13
C ASP A 34 5.32 11.20 -0.13
N PHE A 35 6.53 10.93 -0.64
CA PHE A 35 7.17 11.71 -1.72
C PHE A 35 7.33 10.94 -3.03
N GLY A 36 6.46 9.97 -3.31
CA GLY A 36 6.48 9.19 -4.54
C GLY A 36 7.83 8.48 -4.78
N CYS A 37 8.53 8.85 -5.86
CA CYS A 37 9.86 8.30 -6.18
C CYS A 37 11.00 8.85 -5.29
N GLU A 38 10.77 9.91 -4.51
CA GLU A 38 11.80 10.51 -3.65
C GLU A 38 11.87 9.86 -2.25
N GLY A 39 10.99 8.89 -1.98
CA GLY A 39 10.97 8.12 -0.74
C GLY A 39 9.67 8.26 0.03
N GLY A 40 9.61 7.57 1.17
CA GLY A 40 8.45 7.52 2.04
C GLY A 40 8.58 6.48 3.14
N LEU A 41 7.64 6.48 4.09
CA LEU A 41 7.60 5.60 5.24
C LEU A 41 6.37 4.68 5.20
N MET A 42 6.54 3.43 5.64
CA MET A 42 5.43 2.47 5.65
C MET A 42 4.28 2.93 6.55
N ASP A 43 4.58 3.53 7.70
CA ASP A 43 3.56 4.01 8.65
C ASP A 43 2.71 5.13 8.05
N ASP A 44 3.35 6.03 7.29
CA ASP A 44 2.65 7.13 6.62
C ASP A 44 1.76 6.62 5.49
N ALA A 45 2.23 5.62 4.74
CA ALA A 45 1.42 4.90 3.76
C ALA A 45 0.21 4.19 4.40
N PHE A 46 0.39 3.48 5.52
CA PHE A 46 -0.74 2.83 6.22
C PHE A 46 -1.75 3.86 6.72
N LYS A 47 -1.28 4.94 7.35
CA LYS A 47 -2.13 6.05 7.79
C LYS A 47 -2.89 6.66 6.62
N TRP A 48 -2.25 6.90 5.48
CA TRP A 48 -2.90 7.46 4.30
C TRP A 48 -3.96 6.51 3.74
N ILE A 49 -3.67 5.21 3.64
CA ILE A 49 -4.64 4.22 3.17
C ILE A 49 -5.90 4.27 4.04
N VAL A 50 -5.75 4.23 5.36
CA VAL A 50 -6.89 4.23 6.30
C VAL A 50 -7.65 5.55 6.28
N SER A 51 -6.95 6.68 6.45
CA SER A 51 -7.57 8.00 6.62
C SER A 51 -8.06 8.64 5.33
N SER A 52 -7.26 8.56 4.26
CA SER A 52 -7.47 9.28 3.00
C SER A 52 -7.99 8.38 1.88
N ASN A 53 -7.74 7.06 1.94
CA ASN A 53 -8.24 6.08 0.97
C ASN A 53 -9.31 5.13 1.52
N LYS A 54 -9.88 5.44 2.71
CA LYS A 54 -10.97 4.70 3.36
C LYS A 54 -10.64 3.22 3.64
N GLY A 55 -9.37 2.92 3.86
CA GLY A 55 -8.82 1.59 4.05
C GLY A 55 -8.64 0.78 2.77
N ASN A 56 -9.04 1.29 1.61
CA ASN A 56 -9.04 0.52 0.36
C ASN A 56 -7.64 0.46 -0.25
N VAL A 57 -7.26 -0.71 -0.77
CA VAL A 57 -6.05 -0.93 -1.54
C VAL A 57 -6.44 -1.50 -2.90
N PHE A 58 -5.95 -0.90 -3.99
CA PHE A 58 -6.30 -1.33 -5.34
C PHE A 58 -5.48 -2.56 -5.77
N THR A 59 -6.04 -3.38 -6.65
CA THR A 59 -5.31 -4.48 -7.29
C THR A 59 -4.26 -3.95 -8.26
N GLU A 60 -3.12 -4.64 -8.35
CA GLU A 60 -2.06 -4.34 -9.31
C GLU A 60 -2.59 -4.40 -10.76
N GLN A 61 -3.47 -5.36 -11.04
CA GLN A 61 -4.10 -5.49 -12.37
C GLN A 61 -4.88 -4.23 -12.79
N SER A 62 -5.58 -3.58 -11.84
CA SER A 62 -6.38 -2.39 -12.14
C SER A 62 -5.59 -1.08 -12.08
N TYR A 63 -4.47 -1.08 -11.36
CA TYR A 63 -3.58 0.07 -11.23
C TYR A 63 -2.10 -0.38 -11.28
N PRO A 64 -1.58 -0.70 -12.47
CA PRO A 64 -0.23 -1.27 -12.60
C PRO A 64 0.88 -0.29 -12.22
N TYR A 65 2.01 -0.85 -11.79
CA TYR A 65 3.23 -0.09 -11.58
C TYR A 65 3.75 0.56 -12.87
N ALA A 66 3.93 1.87 -12.84
CA ALA A 66 4.33 2.72 -13.95
C ALA A 66 5.53 3.64 -13.62
N SER A 67 6.05 3.58 -12.39
CA SER A 67 7.15 4.43 -11.91
C SER A 67 8.55 3.81 -12.03
N GLY A 68 8.71 2.71 -12.78
CA GLY A 68 10.01 2.05 -12.98
C GLY A 68 11.08 2.94 -13.64
N GLY A 69 10.68 3.99 -14.36
CA GLY A 69 11.59 4.99 -14.95
C GLY A 69 11.87 6.21 -14.06
N GLY A 70 11.43 6.22 -12.80
CA GLY A 70 11.56 7.35 -11.88
C GLY A 70 10.49 8.44 -12.04
N ASN A 71 9.65 8.37 -13.07
CA ASN A 71 8.52 9.28 -13.25
C ASN A 71 7.33 8.85 -12.38
N VAL A 72 6.64 9.81 -11.77
CA VAL A 72 5.42 9.58 -11.00
C VAL A 72 4.22 10.06 -11.82
N PRO A 73 3.41 9.16 -12.41
CA PRO A 73 2.16 9.55 -13.05
C PRO A 73 1.20 10.21 -12.06
N THR A 74 0.33 11.09 -12.55
CA THR A 74 -0.74 11.69 -11.75
C THR A 74 -1.63 10.61 -11.11
N CYS A 75 -2.05 10.84 -9.87
CA CYS A 75 -3.01 10.00 -9.19
C CYS A 75 -4.31 9.83 -10.02
N ASP A 76 -4.69 8.58 -10.29
CA ASP A 76 -5.97 8.23 -10.89
C ASP A 76 -6.65 7.08 -10.13
N LYS A 77 -7.63 7.43 -9.31
CA LYS A 77 -8.45 6.46 -8.56
C LYS A 77 -9.68 5.99 -9.34
N SER A 78 -9.95 6.56 -10.51
CA SER A 78 -11.16 6.25 -11.28
C SER A 78 -11.09 4.83 -11.86
N GLY A 79 -12.17 4.08 -11.69
CA GLY A 79 -12.31 2.71 -12.22
C GLY A 79 -11.36 1.68 -11.61
N LYS A 80 -10.66 2.00 -10.52
CA LYS A 80 -9.71 1.08 -9.87
C LYS A 80 -10.46 0.06 -9.01
N VAL A 81 -10.01 -1.19 -9.06
CA VAL A 81 -10.65 -2.32 -8.37
C VAL A 81 -10.00 -2.50 -7.01
N VAL A 82 -10.81 -2.51 -5.95
CA VAL A 82 -10.34 -2.75 -4.58
C VAL A 82 -10.00 -4.24 -4.43
N GLY A 83 -8.74 -4.53 -4.12
CA GLY A 83 -8.23 -5.89 -3.91
C GLY A 83 -8.15 -6.30 -2.43
N ALA A 84 -7.90 -5.32 -1.55
CA ALA A 84 -7.85 -5.53 -0.11
C ALA A 84 -8.38 -4.32 0.66
N LYS A 85 -8.72 -4.53 1.94
CA LYS A 85 -9.12 -3.45 2.83
C LYS A 85 -8.50 -3.59 4.22
N ILE A 86 -7.76 -2.58 4.65
CA ILE A 86 -7.20 -2.50 6.01
C ILE A 86 -8.02 -1.55 6.89
N ARG A 87 -7.89 -1.72 8.20
CA ARG A 87 -8.61 -0.88 9.20
C ARG A 87 -7.66 -0.04 10.02
N ASP A 88 -6.48 -0.55 10.30
CA ASP A 88 -5.43 0.11 11.08
C ASP A 88 -4.07 -0.56 10.80
N HIS A 89 -3.03 -0.06 11.45
CA HIS A 89 -1.68 -0.61 11.49
C HIS A 89 -1.18 -0.63 12.94
N VAL A 90 -0.11 -1.39 13.18
CA VAL A 90 0.56 -1.45 14.48
C VAL A 90 2.06 -1.36 14.28
N ASP A 91 2.71 -0.62 15.17
CA ASP A 91 4.17 -0.64 15.29
C ASP A 91 4.56 -1.75 16.25
N LEU A 92 5.54 -2.55 15.83
CA LEU A 92 6.13 -3.58 16.69
C LEU A 92 7.21 -2.95 17.59
N PRO A 93 7.45 -3.50 18.79
CA PRO A 93 8.55 -3.06 19.63
C PRO A 93 9.90 -3.28 18.95
N GLU A 94 10.89 -2.48 19.34
CA GLU A 94 12.30 -2.64 18.92
C GLU A 94 12.96 -3.81 19.68
N ASP A 95 12.40 -5.02 19.53
CA ASP A 95 12.86 -6.28 20.13
C ASP A 95 12.73 -7.42 19.11
N GLU A 96 13.87 -7.97 18.68
CA GLU A 96 13.93 -9.03 17.67
C GLU A 96 13.15 -10.29 18.07
N ASN A 97 13.08 -10.62 19.37
CA ASN A 97 12.35 -11.80 19.84
C ASN A 97 10.83 -11.59 19.82
N ALA A 98 10.38 -10.35 19.90
CA ALA A 98 8.95 -10.02 19.83
C ALA A 98 8.45 -9.94 18.37
N ILE A 99 9.35 -9.70 17.41
CA ILE A 99 9.04 -9.62 15.98
C ILE A 99 8.99 -11.02 15.33
N ALA A 100 9.84 -11.94 15.80
CA ALA A 100 9.99 -13.29 15.26
C ALA A 100 8.83 -14.24 15.66
#